data_AF-A0A0H3UAS4-F1
#
_entry.id   AF-A0A0H3UAS4-F1
#
_cell.length_a   1.000
_cell.length_b   1.000
_cell.length_c   1.000
_cell.angle_alpha   90.00
_cell.angle_beta   90.00
_cell.angle_gamma   90.00
#
_symmetry.space_group_name_H-M   'P 1'
#
loop_
_entity.id
_entity.type
_entity.pdbx_description
1 polymer ?
#
loop_
_entity_poly.entity_id
_entity_poly.type
_entity_poly.pdbx_seq_one_letter_code
_entity_poly.pdbx_strand_id
1 'polypeptide(L)'
;MTQVYPLVKQVNSELLALESIFLNADIKYVWHIGETIPSGTKKLTKAPEGISKIETDDGNAVVSYLVNNNKKYIAIVNSNPNGGMNLDVQFEEGVKAEKYDQNAKVSEYTPGVIRLAAGNIVIYSWI
;
A
#
# COMPACT_ATOMS: atom_id res chain seq x y z
N MET A 1 19.14 19.46 -15.57
CA MET A 1 18.86 19.46 -14.10
C MET A 1 18.82 18.02 -13.63
N THR A 2 19.53 17.68 -12.55
CA THR A 2 19.51 16.32 -11.99
C THR A 2 18.20 16.10 -11.22
N GLN A 3 17.28 15.32 -11.77
CA GLN A 3 15.96 15.04 -11.17
C GLN A 3 16.05 14.28 -9.82
N VAL A 4 17.21 13.73 -9.49
CA VAL A 4 17.44 12.93 -8.28
C VAL A 4 17.18 13.71 -6.99
N TYR A 5 17.70 14.93 -6.86
CA TYR A 5 17.61 15.68 -5.59
C TYR A 5 16.16 16.05 -5.19
N PRO A 6 15.32 16.59 -6.09
CA PRO A 6 13.90 16.78 -5.80
C PRO A 6 13.17 15.49 -5.41
N LEU A 7 13.45 14.38 -6.10
CA LEU A 7 12.82 13.09 -5.80
C LEU A 7 13.19 12.57 -4.41
N VAL A 8 14.46 12.65 -4.02
CA VAL A 8 14.90 12.25 -2.66
C VAL A 8 14.24 13.11 -1.59
N LYS A 9 14.11 14.43 -1.82
CA LYS A 9 13.38 15.32 -0.91
C LYS A 9 11.91 14.97 -0.79
N GLN A 10 11.26 14.63 -1.91
CA GLN A 10 9.87 14.22 -1.94
C GLN A 10 9.67 12.94 -1.13
N VAL A 11 10.47 11.90 -1.37
CA VAL A 11 10.41 10.64 -0.60
C VAL A 11 10.59 10.89 0.89
N ASN A 12 11.54 11.74 1.28
CA ASN A 12 11.73 12.07 2.70
C ASN A 12 10.50 12.76 3.31
N SER A 13 9.81 13.62 2.55
CA SER A 13 8.57 14.26 3.01
C SER A 13 7.43 13.25 3.14
N GLU A 14 7.30 12.31 2.20
CA GLU A 14 6.28 11.25 2.22
C GLU A 14 6.50 10.31 3.41
N LEU A 15 7.76 9.94 3.71
CA LEU A 15 8.11 9.13 4.88
C LEU A 15 7.69 9.80 6.19
N LEU A 16 7.98 11.10 6.35
CA LEU A 16 7.58 11.87 7.53
C LEU A 16 6.05 12.01 7.63
N ALA A 17 5.35 12.19 6.50
CA ALA A 17 3.90 12.29 6.50
C ALA A 17 3.24 10.98 6.99
N LEU A 18 3.79 9.83 6.59
CA LEU A 18 3.28 8.50 6.94
C LEU A 18 3.81 7.97 8.28
N GLU A 19 4.65 8.73 9.00
CA GLU A 19 5.29 8.31 10.25
C GLU A 19 4.27 7.78 11.27
N SER A 20 3.15 8.47 11.45
CA SER A 20 2.11 8.08 12.42
C SER A 20 1.52 6.68 12.20
N ILE A 21 1.60 6.15 10.98
CA ILE A 21 1.12 4.82 10.63
C ILE A 21 2.18 3.76 10.93
N PHE A 22 3.44 4.04 10.56
CA PHE A 22 4.53 3.05 10.61
C PHE A 22 5.31 3.07 11.93
N LEU A 23 5.39 4.21 12.62
CA LEU A 23 6.14 4.33 13.86
C LEU A 23 5.52 3.42 14.94
N ASN A 24 6.35 2.53 15.49
CA ASN A 24 5.98 1.49 16.46
C ASN A 24 4.96 0.46 15.96
N ALA A 25 4.66 0.42 14.66
CA ALA A 25 3.75 -0.57 14.11
C ALA A 25 4.35 -1.98 14.16
N ASP A 26 3.51 -2.95 14.47
CA ASP A 26 3.86 -4.37 14.39
C ASP A 26 3.63 -4.86 12.95
N ILE A 27 4.72 -4.99 12.19
CA ILE A 27 4.68 -5.51 10.82
C ILE A 27 4.45 -7.02 10.88
N LYS A 28 3.23 -7.44 10.57
CA LYS A 28 2.85 -8.85 10.58
C LYS A 28 3.37 -9.58 9.36
N TYR A 29 3.23 -8.97 8.19
CA TYR A 29 3.63 -9.59 6.93
C TYR A 29 4.01 -8.56 5.87
N VAL A 30 4.92 -8.97 4.98
CA VAL A 30 5.25 -8.28 3.74
C VAL A 30 5.20 -9.30 2.61
N TRP A 31 4.48 -8.96 1.55
CA TRP A 31 4.27 -9.81 0.38
C TRP A 31 4.54 -9.06 -0.90
N HIS A 32 4.68 -9.83 -1.98
CA HIS A 32 4.68 -9.36 -3.34
C HIS A 32 3.45 -9.90 -4.10
N ILE A 33 2.90 -9.05 -4.96
CA ILE A 33 1.93 -9.40 -6.01
C ILE A 33 2.61 -9.15 -7.36
N GLY A 34 2.33 -9.99 -8.34
CA GLY A 34 2.87 -9.91 -9.69
C GLY A 34 3.18 -11.29 -10.27
N GLU A 35 3.52 -11.32 -11.55
CA GLU A 35 3.91 -12.55 -12.25
C GLU A 35 5.26 -13.07 -11.74
N THR A 36 6.21 -12.17 -11.51
CA THR A 36 7.56 -12.50 -11.05
C THR A 36 7.71 -12.10 -9.59
N ILE A 37 7.83 -13.10 -8.72
CA ILE A 37 8.08 -12.89 -7.29
C ILE A 37 9.60 -12.87 -7.05
N PRO A 38 10.18 -11.77 -6.53
CA PRO A 38 11.61 -11.69 -6.30
C PRO A 38 12.12 -12.80 -5.36
N SER A 39 13.33 -13.30 -5.64
CA SER A 39 13.94 -14.36 -4.82
C SER A 39 14.08 -13.92 -3.35
N GLY A 40 13.71 -14.81 -2.44
CA GLY A 40 13.71 -14.54 -0.99
C GLY A 40 12.48 -13.78 -0.47
N THR A 41 11.51 -13.45 -1.33
CA THR A 41 10.26 -12.78 -0.92
C THR A 41 9.07 -13.74 -0.88
N LYS A 42 7.95 -13.29 -0.29
CA LYS A 42 6.72 -14.09 -0.13
C LYS A 42 5.64 -13.59 -1.09
N LYS A 43 5.01 -14.50 -1.82
CA LYS A 43 3.82 -14.18 -2.62
C LYS A 43 2.60 -13.98 -1.72
N LEU A 44 1.74 -13.02 -2.03
CA LEU A 44 0.42 -12.93 -1.40
C LEU A 44 -0.47 -14.07 -1.91
N THR A 45 -0.81 -15.02 -1.06
CA THR A 45 -1.69 -16.15 -1.39
C THR A 45 -3.09 -16.03 -0.79
N LYS A 46 -3.21 -15.28 0.32
CA LYS A 46 -4.47 -15.01 1.01
C LYS A 46 -4.45 -13.59 1.55
N ALA A 47 -5.53 -12.86 1.33
CA ALA A 47 -5.71 -11.52 1.91
C ALA A 47 -5.82 -11.60 3.46
N PRO A 48 -5.38 -10.55 4.18
CA PRO A 48 -5.58 -10.48 5.63
C PRO A 48 -7.06 -10.30 5.96
N GLU A 49 -7.42 -10.61 7.21
CA GLU A 49 -8.79 -10.53 7.72
C GLU A 49 -9.42 -9.15 7.50
N GLY A 50 -10.67 -9.13 7.01
CA GLY A 50 -11.41 -7.91 6.69
C GLY A 50 -11.22 -7.45 5.25
N ILE A 51 -10.31 -8.08 4.50
CA ILE A 51 -10.10 -7.83 3.07
C ILE A 51 -10.51 -9.06 2.27
N SER A 52 -11.48 -8.88 1.39
CA SER A 52 -11.97 -9.93 0.50
C SER A 52 -11.12 -10.05 -0.77
N LYS A 53 -10.50 -8.95 -1.21
CA LYS A 53 -9.77 -8.90 -2.48
C LYS A 53 -8.62 -7.91 -2.46
N ILE A 54 -7.48 -8.32 -3.03
CA ILE A 54 -6.37 -7.43 -3.41
C ILE A 54 -5.89 -7.92 -4.77
N GLU A 55 -6.17 -7.16 -5.81
CA GLU A 55 -5.73 -7.47 -7.16
C GLU A 55 -5.05 -6.28 -7.80
N THR A 56 -4.02 -6.59 -8.57
CA THR A 56 -3.36 -5.67 -9.47
C THR A 56 -3.54 -6.22 -10.88
N ASP A 57 -3.44 -5.33 -11.87
CA ASP A 57 -3.25 -5.75 -13.26
C ASP A 57 -1.81 -6.27 -13.45
N ASP A 58 -1.12 -5.80 -14.49
CA ASP A 58 0.24 -6.22 -14.87
C ASP A 58 1.34 -5.63 -13.95
N GLY A 59 0.96 -4.93 -12.88
CA GLY A 59 1.89 -4.29 -11.96
C GLY A 59 2.43 -5.22 -10.87
N ASN A 60 3.72 -5.06 -10.57
CA ASN A 60 4.31 -5.63 -9.36
C ASN A 60 4.00 -4.72 -8.17
N ALA A 61 3.42 -5.28 -7.10
CA ALA A 61 3.17 -4.54 -5.87
C ALA A 61 3.88 -5.16 -4.66
N VAL A 62 4.32 -4.30 -3.74
CA VAL A 62 4.68 -4.72 -2.39
C VAL A 62 3.49 -4.41 -1.48
N VAL A 63 3.08 -5.41 -0.71
CA VAL A 63 1.94 -5.33 0.20
C VAL A 63 2.40 -5.62 1.61
N SER A 64 2.28 -4.65 2.50
CA SER A 64 2.63 -4.77 3.91
C SER A 64 1.36 -4.75 4.75
N TYR A 65 1.18 -5.76 5.60
CA TYR A 65 0.13 -5.80 6.61
C TYR A 65 0.74 -5.54 7.99
N LEU A 66 0.21 -4.53 8.66
CA LEU A 66 0.72 -4.07 9.95
C LEU A 66 -0.44 -3.69 10.89
N VAL A 67 -0.17 -3.79 12.19
CA VAL A 67 -1.11 -3.41 13.24
C VAL A 67 -0.46 -2.32 14.08
N ASN A 68 -1.19 -1.24 14.30
CA ASN A 68 -0.74 -0.15 15.16
C ASN A 68 -1.92 0.34 16.01
N ASN A 69 -1.75 0.38 17.34
CA ASN A 69 -2.79 0.82 18.29
C ASN A 69 -4.17 0.15 18.06
N ASN A 70 -4.19 -1.18 17.91
CA ASN A 70 -5.39 -1.99 17.60
C ASN A 70 -6.09 -1.67 16.27
N LYS A 71 -5.49 -0.82 15.43
CA LYS A 71 -5.96 -0.57 14.07
C LYS A 71 -5.14 -1.39 13.09
N LYS A 72 -5.82 -2.02 12.14
CA LYS A 72 -5.22 -2.81 11.06
C LYS A 72 -4.93 -1.89 9.90
N TYR A 73 -3.79 -2.11 9.24
CA TYR A 73 -3.38 -1.35 8.07
C TYR A 73 -2.86 -2.27 6.99
N ILE A 74 -3.14 -1.91 5.75
CA ILE A 74 -2.49 -2.48 4.58
C ILE A 74 -1.88 -1.37 3.74
N ALA A 75 -0.57 -1.43 3.57
CA ALA A 75 0.20 -0.51 2.76
C ALA A 75 0.59 -1.19 1.45
N ILE A 76 0.24 -0.58 0.32
CA ILE A 76 0.44 -1.15 -1.02
C ILE A 76 1.25 -0.16 -1.85
N VAL A 77 2.43 -0.59 -2.27
CA VAL A 77 3.37 0.21 -3.07
C VAL A 77 3.42 -0.35 -4.47
N ASN A 78 3.24 0.51 -5.47
CA ASN A 78 3.56 0.16 -6.85
C ASN A 78 5.09 0.06 -7.00
N SER A 79 5.60 -1.15 -7.13
CA SER A 79 7.04 -1.41 -7.24
C SER A 79 7.58 -1.30 -8.67
N ASN A 80 6.71 -1.03 -9.66
CA ASN A 80 7.14 -0.73 -11.02
C ASN A 80 7.69 0.71 -11.10
N PRO A 81 8.99 0.91 -11.40
CA PRO A 81 9.58 2.24 -11.45
C PRO A 81 9.21 3.03 -12.72
N ASN A 82 8.69 2.35 -13.75
CA ASN A 82 8.52 2.92 -15.09
C ASN A 82 7.04 3.08 -15.49
N GLY A 83 6.11 2.52 -14.72
CA GLY A 83 4.69 2.46 -15.10
C GLY A 83 3.74 2.55 -13.92
N GLY A 84 2.59 3.18 -14.15
CA GLY A 84 1.49 3.14 -13.20
C GLY A 84 0.76 1.80 -13.22
N MET A 85 0.19 1.42 -12.09
CA MET A 85 -0.50 0.15 -11.84
C MET A 85 -1.96 0.41 -11.46
N ASN A 86 -2.88 -0.44 -11.92
CA ASN A 86 -4.25 -0.42 -11.43
C ASN A 86 -4.36 -1.37 -10.23
N LEU A 87 -5.05 -0.91 -9.19
CA LEU A 87 -5.22 -1.62 -7.93
C LEU A 87 -6.70 -1.68 -7.57
N ASP A 88 -7.18 -2.88 -7.31
CA ASP A 88 -8.51 -3.16 -6.77
C ASP A 88 -8.36 -3.76 -5.37
N VAL A 89 -8.78 -3.02 -4.35
CA VAL A 89 -8.85 -3.48 -2.96
C VAL A 89 -10.31 -3.50 -2.56
N GLN A 90 -10.79 -4.66 -2.12
CA GLN A 90 -12.15 -4.80 -1.62
C GLN A 90 -12.12 -5.33 -0.19
N PHE A 91 -12.92 -4.67 0.65
CA PHE A 91 -13.14 -5.07 2.03
C PHE A 91 -14.30 -6.07 2.12
N GLU A 92 -14.30 -6.87 3.18
CA GLU A 92 -15.43 -7.72 3.52
C GLU A 92 -16.66 -6.87 3.88
N GLU A 93 -17.87 -7.45 3.73
CA GLU A 93 -19.12 -6.74 4.02
C GLU A 93 -19.15 -6.26 5.48
N GLY A 94 -19.56 -5.01 5.69
CA GLY A 94 -19.65 -4.39 7.02
C GLY A 94 -18.34 -3.79 7.56
N VAL A 95 -17.20 -4.03 6.92
CA VAL A 95 -15.94 -3.41 7.31
C VAL A 95 -15.91 -1.94 6.89
N LYS A 96 -15.69 -1.05 7.85
CA LYS A 96 -15.47 0.38 7.60
C LYS A 96 -13.99 0.65 7.50
N ALA A 97 -13.56 1.17 6.36
CA ALA A 97 -12.16 1.45 6.09
C ALA A 97 -11.93 2.92 5.73
N GLU A 98 -10.71 3.39 6.01
CA GLU A 98 -10.18 4.68 5.58
C GLU A 98 -9.04 4.46 4.60
N LYS A 99 -8.85 5.40 3.68
CA LYS A 99 -7.76 5.42 2.70
C LYS A 99 -6.84 6.60 3.00
N TYR A 100 -5.53 6.35 2.88
CA TYR A 100 -4.47 7.35 2.97
C TYR A 100 -3.68 7.36 1.66
N ASP A 101 -3.41 8.56 1.14
CA ASP A 101 -2.45 8.75 0.05
C ASP A 101 -1.01 8.87 0.56
N GLN A 102 -0.05 9.08 -0.34
CA GLN A 102 1.37 9.21 0.02
C GLN A 102 1.71 10.43 0.90
N ASN A 103 0.79 11.40 1.02
CA ASN A 103 0.93 12.57 1.86
C ASN A 103 0.15 12.43 3.18
N ALA A 104 -0.28 11.20 3.52
CA ALA A 104 -1.14 10.87 4.66
C ALA A 104 -2.51 11.57 4.66
N LYS A 105 -2.97 12.07 3.50
CA LYS A 105 -4.31 12.64 3.39
C LYS A 105 -5.34 11.52 3.50
N VAL A 106 -6.26 11.68 4.46
CA VAL A 106 -7.30 10.69 4.74
C VAL A 106 -8.56 10.95 3.92
N SER A 107 -9.15 9.89 3.39
CA SER A 107 -10.51 9.88 2.84
C SER A 107 -11.23 8.60 3.25
N GLU A 108 -12.56 8.59 3.17
CA GLU A 108 -13.31 7.34 3.28
C GLU A 108 -12.90 6.38 2.15
N TYR A 109 -12.89 5.08 2.46
CA TYR A 109 -12.74 4.05 1.44
C TYR A 109 -13.99 4.00 0.57
N THR A 110 -13.78 3.96 -0.75
CA THR A 110 -14.82 3.67 -1.74
C THR A 110 -14.37 2.47 -2.57
N PRO A 111 -15.21 1.43 -2.75
CA PRO A 111 -14.88 0.31 -3.63
C PRO A 111 -14.60 0.78 -5.06
N GLY A 112 -13.66 0.11 -5.72
CA GLY A 112 -13.33 0.34 -7.12
C GLY A 112 -11.84 0.34 -7.40
N VAL A 113 -11.53 0.34 -8.69
CA VAL A 113 -10.15 0.34 -9.18
C VAL A 113 -9.56 1.74 -9.09
N ILE A 114 -8.37 1.85 -8.48
CA ILE A 114 -7.59 3.09 -8.46
C ILE A 114 -6.30 2.91 -9.26
N ARG A 115 -5.79 4.01 -9.82
CA ARG A 115 -4.50 4.03 -10.49
C ARG A 115 -3.42 4.59 -9.57
N LEU A 116 -2.36 3.82 -9.33
CA LEU A 116 -1.17 4.24 -8.61
C LEU A 116 -0.06 4.56 -9.61
N ALA A 117 0.56 5.73 -9.50
CA ALA A 117 1.74 6.04 -10.32
C ALA A 117 2.95 5.20 -9.89
N ALA A 118 4.02 5.24 -10.69
CA ALA A 118 5.26 4.53 -10.38
C ALA A 118 5.80 4.95 -9.00
N GLY A 119 6.11 3.96 -8.14
CA GLY A 119 6.66 4.19 -6.81
C GLY A 119 5.68 4.77 -5.77
N ASN A 120 4.44 5.09 -6.13
CA ASN A 120 3.47 5.61 -5.15
C ASN A 120 2.93 4.51 -4.23
N ILE A 121 2.50 4.95 -3.06
CA ILE A 121 1.89 4.15 -2.01
C ILE A 121 0.44 4.59 -1.79
N VAL A 122 -0.41 3.62 -1.51
CA VAL A 122 -1.71 3.83 -0.87
C VAL A 122 -1.77 2.98 0.39
N ILE A 123 -2.42 3.49 1.42
CA ILE A 123 -2.65 2.75 2.65
C ILE A 123 -4.15 2.70 2.92
N TYR A 124 -4.64 1.56 3.36
CA TYR A 124 -5.98 1.45 3.92
C TYR A 124 -5.90 1.04 5.38
N SER A 125 -6.86 1.48 6.19
CA SER A 125 -6.96 1.10 7.60
C SER A 125 -8.37 0.76 8.01
N TRP A 126 -8.52 -0.17 8.94
CA TRP A 126 -9.80 -0.62 9.49
C TRP A 126 -9.61 -1.17 10.90
N ILE A 127 -10.72 -1.50 11.57
CA ILE A 127 -10.75 -2.15 12.90
C ILE A 127 -11.24 -3.58 12.72
#